data_AF-A0A5B9SUY8-F1
#
_entry.id   AF-A0A5B9SUY8-F1
#
_cell.length_a   1.000
_cell.length_b   1.000
_cell.length_c   1.000
_cell.angle_alpha   90.00
_cell.angle_beta   90.00
_cell.angle_gamma   90.00
#
_symmetry.space_group_name_H-M   'P 1'
#
loop_
_entity.id
_entity.type
_entity.pdbx_description
1 polymer ?
#
loop_
_entity_poly.entity_id
_entity_poly.type
_entity_poly.pdbx_seq_one_letter_code
_entity_poly.pdbx_strand_id
1 'polypeptide(L)'
;MQHLPAPIHHARDAAQLPVAIDYPAALALRQMSMVHDELPKYLLAPEVSAQLHYVPDLRRKMLLATLWNTGARINEALALTWGDFSLSPPYPFVQLATLKQRTEKAARTAGRMPAGQLTHRLVPLSDSWYVSQLQTMVATLKIPMERRNK
;
A
#
# COMPACT_ATOMS: atom_id res chain seq x y z
N MET A 1 -4.70 -40.32 -37.28
CA MET A 1 -4.75 -40.18 -35.82
C MET A 1 -4.42 -38.75 -35.44
N GLN A 2 -5.23 -38.15 -34.58
CA GLN A 2 -5.28 -36.73 -34.26
C GLN A 2 -4.04 -36.28 -33.49
N HIS A 3 -3.42 -35.17 -33.91
CA HIS A 3 -2.42 -34.46 -33.11
C HIS A 3 -3.17 -33.61 -32.07
N LEU A 4 -3.06 -33.99 -30.79
CA LEU A 4 -3.53 -33.18 -29.67
C LEU A 4 -2.45 -32.12 -29.35
N PRO A 5 -2.78 -30.81 -29.30
CA PRO A 5 -1.82 -29.82 -28.84
C PRO A 5 -1.59 -29.94 -27.33
N ALA A 6 -0.32 -29.85 -26.93
CA ALA A 6 0.11 -29.90 -25.53
C ALA A 6 -0.56 -28.79 -24.70
N PRO A 7 -0.83 -29.03 -23.40
CA PRO A 7 -1.40 -28.02 -22.52
C PRO A 7 -0.44 -26.83 -22.42
N ILE A 8 -0.96 -25.66 -22.77
CA ILE A 8 -0.30 -24.38 -22.56
C ILE A 8 -0.22 -24.19 -21.05
N HIS A 9 0.86 -24.64 -20.44
CA HIS A 9 1.23 -24.18 -19.11
C HIS A 9 1.47 -22.68 -19.26
N HIS A 10 0.46 -21.88 -18.92
CA HIS A 10 0.69 -20.52 -18.42
C HIS A 10 1.50 -20.69 -17.14
N ALA A 11 2.81 -20.92 -17.29
CA ALA A 11 3.77 -20.50 -16.30
C ALA A 11 3.49 -19.01 -16.14
N ARG A 12 2.74 -18.68 -15.08
CA ARG A 12 2.84 -17.37 -14.49
C ARG A 12 4.33 -17.22 -14.29
N ASP A 13 4.96 -16.39 -15.12
CA ASP A 13 6.25 -15.82 -14.81
C ASP A 13 6.06 -15.26 -13.41
N ALA A 14 6.49 -16.04 -12.42
CA ALA A 14 6.74 -15.57 -11.10
C ALA A 14 7.92 -14.65 -11.33
N ALA A 15 7.62 -13.41 -11.74
CA ALA A 15 8.58 -12.35 -11.88
C ALA A 15 9.47 -12.47 -10.66
N GLN A 16 10.72 -12.90 -10.88
CA GLN A 16 11.66 -13.13 -9.80
C GLN A 16 11.75 -11.80 -9.09
N LEU A 17 11.05 -11.69 -7.96
CA LEU A 17 11.18 -10.55 -7.09
C LEU A 17 12.68 -10.46 -6.79
N PRO A 18 13.29 -9.26 -6.88
CA PRO A 18 14.74 -9.12 -6.70
C PRO A 18 15.25 -9.69 -5.37
N VAL A 19 14.34 -9.97 -4.43
CA VAL A 19 14.55 -10.73 -3.21
C VAL A 19 13.52 -11.86 -3.12
N ALA A 20 13.97 -13.11 -3.07
CA ALA A 20 13.13 -14.25 -2.75
C ALA A 20 12.74 -14.22 -1.28
N ILE A 21 11.45 -14.32 -0.97
CA ILE A 21 10.94 -14.36 0.41
C ILE A 21 10.99 -15.81 0.90
N ASP A 22 11.68 -16.07 2.02
CA ASP A 22 11.66 -17.35 2.72
C ASP A 22 10.34 -17.51 3.48
N TYR A 23 9.34 -18.09 2.79
CA TYR A 23 8.01 -18.32 3.35
C TYR A 23 7.97 -19.32 4.51
N PRO A 24 8.72 -20.45 4.50
CA PRO A 24 8.83 -21.32 5.66
C PRO A 24 9.30 -20.58 6.92
N ALA A 25 10.35 -19.76 6.81
CA ALA A 25 10.84 -18.98 7.94
C ALA A 25 9.79 -17.94 8.40
N ALA A 26 9.14 -17.25 7.46
CA ALA A 26 8.09 -16.28 7.77
C ALA A 26 6.89 -16.93 8.49
N LEU A 27 6.50 -18.14 8.10
CA LEU A 27 5.42 -18.88 8.76
C LEU A 27 5.80 -19.27 10.19
N ALA A 28 7.04 -19.74 10.42
CA ALA A 28 7.53 -20.08 11.75
C ALA A 28 7.52 -18.85 12.68
N LEU A 29 8.02 -17.70 12.22
CA LEU A 29 8.00 -16.45 13.00
C LEU A 29 6.58 -15.99 13.34
N ARG A 30 5.63 -16.19 12.42
CA ARG A 30 4.22 -15.87 12.65
C ARG A 30 3.56 -16.82 13.64
N GLN A 31 3.90 -18.10 13.61
CA GLN A 31 3.45 -19.07 14.61
C GLN A 31 3.99 -18.72 16.01
N MET A 32 5.26 -18.32 16.10
CA MET A 32 5.84 -17.84 17.36
C MET A 32 5.12 -16.59 17.87
N SER A 33 4.86 -15.59 17.01
CA SER A 33 4.16 -14.38 17.44
C SER A 33 2.72 -14.63 17.89
N MET A 34 2.03 -15.65 17.35
CA MET A 34 0.69 -16.03 17.79
C MET A 34 0.64 -16.61 19.21
N VAL A 35 1.74 -17.16 19.72
CA VAL A 35 1.83 -17.71 21.09
C VAL A 35 2.00 -16.59 22.12
N HIS A 36 2.50 -15.42 21.71
CA HIS A 36 2.72 -14.28 22.58
C HIS A 36 1.63 -13.21 22.36
N ASP A 37 0.71 -13.08 23.31
CA ASP A 37 -0.40 -12.12 23.20
C ASP A 37 0.05 -10.65 23.15
N GLU A 38 1.27 -10.36 23.63
CA GLU A 38 1.87 -9.01 23.59
C GLU A 38 2.37 -8.63 22.19
N LEU A 39 2.60 -9.60 21.30
CA LEU A 39 3.13 -9.36 19.97
C LEU A 39 2.00 -9.08 18.97
N PRO A 40 2.23 -8.16 18.02
CA PRO A 40 1.24 -7.86 17.00
C PRO A 40 1.03 -9.08 16.09
N LYS A 41 -0.24 -9.44 15.89
CA LYS A 41 -0.65 -10.45 14.91
C LYS A 41 -0.62 -9.84 13.53
N TYR A 42 0.07 -10.49 12.59
CA TYR A 42 0.25 -10.01 11.22
C TYR A 42 -0.04 -11.10 10.19
N LEU A 43 -0.30 -10.66 8.95
CA LEU A 43 -0.58 -11.51 7.80
C LEU A 43 0.66 -11.64 6.91
N LEU A 44 0.81 -12.80 6.28
CA LEU A 44 1.82 -13.02 5.24
C LEU A 44 1.33 -12.48 3.89
N ALA A 45 2.26 -12.19 2.97
CA ALA A 45 1.92 -11.63 1.65
C ALA A 45 0.85 -12.45 0.88
N PRO A 46 0.90 -13.80 0.83
CA PRO A 46 -0.14 -14.60 0.19
C PRO A 46 -1.51 -14.46 0.87
N GLU A 47 -1.55 -14.29 2.19
CA GLU A 47 -2.78 -14.12 2.96
C GLU A 47 -3.40 -12.75 2.69
N VAL A 48 -2.58 -11.70 2.57
CA VAL A 48 -3.04 -10.37 2.16
C VAL A 48 -3.58 -10.39 0.73
N SER A 49 -2.90 -11.06 -0.19
CA SER A 49 -3.39 -11.23 -1.57
C SER A 49 -4.74 -11.96 -1.60
N ALA A 50 -4.89 -13.04 -0.82
CA ALA A 50 -6.15 -13.76 -0.70
C ALA A 50 -7.25 -12.87 -0.09
N GLN A 51 -6.94 -12.11 0.96
CA GLN A 51 -7.88 -11.17 1.57
C GLN A 51 -8.37 -10.13 0.55
N LEU A 52 -7.45 -9.51 -0.21
CA LEU A 52 -7.81 -8.54 -1.25
C LEU A 52 -8.64 -9.15 -2.37
N HIS A 53 -8.48 -10.44 -2.66
CA HIS A 53 -9.29 -11.14 -3.64
C HIS A 53 -10.74 -11.31 -3.19
N TYR A 54 -10.98 -11.62 -1.91
CA TYR A 54 -12.31 -11.87 -1.37
C TYR A 54 -13.08 -10.61 -0.96
N VAL A 55 -12.47 -9.42 -0.95
CA VAL A 55 -13.18 -8.17 -0.64
C VAL A 55 -14.01 -7.73 -1.84
N PRO A 56 -15.36 -7.74 -1.75
CA PRO A 56 -16.23 -7.42 -2.89
C PRO A 56 -16.37 -5.91 -3.12
N ASP A 57 -16.25 -5.10 -2.05
CA ASP A 57 -16.39 -3.66 -2.13
C ASP A 57 -15.10 -3.00 -2.65
N LEU A 58 -15.21 -2.32 -3.79
CA LEU A 58 -14.06 -1.69 -4.47
C LEU A 58 -13.35 -0.68 -3.56
N ARG A 59 -14.09 0.14 -2.81
CA ARG A 59 -13.52 1.19 -1.95
C ARG A 59 -12.72 0.59 -0.79
N ARG A 60 -13.25 -0.43 -0.12
CA ARG A 60 -12.54 -1.16 0.97
C ARG A 60 -11.35 -1.92 0.43
N LYS A 61 -11.49 -2.60 -0.72
CA LYS A 61 -10.39 -3.28 -1.39
C LYS A 61 -9.26 -2.30 -1.69
N MET A 62 -9.61 -1.11 -2.14
CA MET A 62 -8.63 -0.08 -2.49
C MET A 62 -7.94 0.50 -1.27
N LEU A 63 -8.67 0.79 -0.19
CA LEU A 63 -8.06 1.20 1.07
C LEU A 63 -7.05 0.17 1.58
N LEU A 64 -7.42 -1.12 1.59
CA LEU A 64 -6.52 -2.20 2.02
C LEU A 64 -5.30 -2.32 1.12
N ALA A 65 -5.49 -2.23 -0.21
CA ALA A 65 -4.39 -2.25 -1.16
C ALA A 65 -3.46 -1.04 -1.00
N THR A 66 -4.00 0.15 -0.72
CA THR A 66 -3.20 1.34 -0.43
C THR A 66 -2.39 1.16 0.86
N LEU A 67 -3.00 0.63 1.92
CA LEU A 67 -2.28 0.35 3.17
C LEU A 67 -1.13 -0.64 2.95
N TRP A 68 -1.37 -1.72 2.20
CA TRP A 68 -0.35 -2.71 1.86
C TRP A 68 0.80 -2.12 1.04
N ASN A 69 0.49 -1.33 0.01
CA ASN A 69 1.48 -0.78 -0.91
C ASN A 69 2.30 0.38 -0.34
N THR A 70 1.77 1.09 0.67
CA THR A 70 2.37 2.34 1.15
C THR A 70 2.83 2.27 2.60
N GLY A 71 2.34 1.30 3.39
CA GLY A 71 2.58 1.26 4.83
C GLY A 71 2.04 2.49 5.58
N ALA A 72 1.07 3.20 5.00
CA ALA A 72 0.46 4.37 5.60
C ALA A 72 -0.28 4.02 6.90
N ARG A 73 -0.27 4.93 7.88
CA ARG A 73 -1.17 4.79 9.03
C ARG A 73 -2.61 4.97 8.57
N ILE A 74 -3.58 4.33 9.23
CA ILE A 74 -4.99 4.39 8.83
C ILE A 74 -5.51 5.84 8.67
N ASN A 75 -5.13 6.76 9.57
CA ASN A 75 -5.54 8.16 9.48
C ASN A 75 -4.89 8.90 8.31
N GLU A 76 -3.64 8.54 7.97
CA GLU A 76 -2.96 9.09 6.80
C GLU A 76 -3.65 8.61 5.54
N ALA A 77 -3.93 7.30 5.45
CA ALA A 77 -4.60 6.68 4.31
C ALA A 77 -6.02 7.20 4.08
N LEU A 78 -6.80 7.43 5.15
CA LEU A 78 -8.15 7.98 5.05
C LEU A 78 -8.19 9.45 4.64
N ALA A 79 -7.10 10.20 4.90
CA ALA A 79 -6.94 11.59 4.47
C ALA A 79 -6.46 11.70 3.01
N LEU A 80 -6.07 10.59 2.37
CA LEU A 80 -5.57 10.63 0.99
C LEU A 80 -6.67 11.00 0.01
N THR A 81 -6.27 11.87 -0.90
CA THR A 81 -7.03 12.26 -2.09
C THR A 81 -6.26 11.86 -3.33
N TRP A 82 -6.93 11.86 -4.48
CA TRP A 82 -6.30 11.52 -5.77
C TRP A 82 -5.17 12.47 -6.15
N GLY A 83 -5.24 13.73 -5.72
CA GLY A 83 -4.17 14.71 -5.93
C GLY A 83 -2.89 14.40 -5.15
N ASP A 84 -2.91 13.45 -4.22
CA ASP A 84 -1.72 13.01 -3.47
C ASP A 84 -0.96 11.88 -4.20
N PHE A 85 -1.52 11.35 -5.30
CA PHE A 85 -0.90 10.30 -6.11
C PHE A 85 -0.29 10.88 -7.38
N SER A 86 1.01 10.67 -7.55
CA SER A 86 1.70 10.86 -8.82
C SER A 86 1.87 9.49 -9.47
N LEU A 87 1.03 9.18 -10.46
CA LEU A 87 1.04 7.89 -11.19
C LEU A 87 1.81 7.97 -12.51
N SER A 88 2.51 9.08 -12.75
CA SER A 88 3.31 9.31 -13.95
C SER A 88 4.60 8.49 -13.91
N PRO A 89 4.95 7.76 -14.97
CA PRO A 89 6.28 7.15 -15.11
C PRO A 89 7.39 8.21 -15.06
N PRO A 90 8.63 7.87 -14.66
CA PRO A 90 9.17 6.53 -14.40
C PRO A 90 9.04 6.02 -12.96
N TYR A 91 8.74 6.91 -11.99
CA TYR A 91 8.68 6.55 -10.57
C TYR A 91 7.37 7.03 -9.95
N PRO A 92 6.31 6.18 -9.94
CA PRO A 92 5.07 6.54 -9.29
C PRO A 92 5.26 6.63 -7.77
N PHE A 93 4.62 7.61 -7.15
CA PHE A 93 4.71 7.84 -5.70
C PHE A 93 3.41 8.39 -5.12
N VAL A 94 3.25 8.26 -3.81
CA VAL A 94 2.18 8.89 -3.03
C VAL A 94 2.76 9.83 -1.99
N GLN A 95 2.10 10.96 -1.79
CA GLN A 95 2.44 11.94 -0.76
C GLN A 95 1.58 11.73 0.48
N LEU A 96 2.16 11.17 1.55
CA LEU A 96 1.46 10.99 2.82
C LEU A 96 1.66 12.21 3.72
N ALA A 97 0.58 12.87 4.10
CA ALA A 97 0.62 13.90 5.15
C ALA A 97 0.77 13.23 6.52
N THR A 98 1.84 13.52 7.26
CA THR A 98 2.01 12.95 8.60
C THR A 98 1.10 13.67 9.59
N LEU A 99 -0.09 13.10 9.81
CA LEU A 99 -1.08 13.67 10.71
C LEU A 99 -0.74 13.27 12.15
N LYS A 100 -0.13 14.21 12.89
CA LYS A 100 0.36 14.14 14.29
C LYS A 100 1.66 13.36 14.51
N GLN A 101 2.76 14.11 14.55
CA GLN A 101 3.74 13.92 15.62
C GLN A 101 3.09 14.27 16.97
N ARG A 102 2.41 13.30 17.62
CA ARG A 102 2.28 13.35 19.08
C ARG A 102 3.72 13.42 19.60
N THR A 103 4.07 14.46 20.36
CA THR A 103 5.38 14.73 21.02
C THR A 103 6.40 15.63 20.32
N GLU A 104 6.02 16.66 19.56
CA GLU A 104 6.87 17.87 19.48
C GLU A 104 6.71 18.78 20.72
N LYS A 105 5.75 18.47 21.60
CA LYS A 105 5.33 19.32 22.72
C LYS A 105 5.84 18.86 24.09
N ALA A 106 7.06 18.34 24.17
CA ALA A 106 7.70 18.01 25.46
C ALA A 106 9.06 18.71 25.71
N ALA A 107 9.63 19.41 24.73
CA ALA A 107 10.93 20.09 24.87
C ALA A 107 11.17 20.86 23.55
N ARG A 108 11.38 22.18 23.44
CA ARG A 108 12.07 23.14 24.28
C ARG A 108 11.77 24.56 23.80
N THR A 109 11.90 25.50 24.73
CA THR A 109 11.90 26.96 24.67
C THR A 109 12.55 27.66 23.46
N ALA A 110 12.00 28.85 23.16
CA ALA A 110 12.53 30.02 22.42
C ALA A 110 13.10 29.81 21.00
N GLY A 111 12.24 30.05 19.99
CA GLY A 111 12.65 30.18 18.59
C GLY A 111 11.61 29.60 17.63
N ARG A 112 10.44 30.24 17.57
CA ARG A 112 9.30 29.99 16.67
C ARG A 112 9.62 29.15 15.41
N MET A 113 9.15 27.90 15.37
CA MET A 113 8.89 27.17 14.12
C MET A 113 7.42 27.40 13.70
N PRO A 114 7.13 27.57 12.39
CA PRO A 114 5.84 28.08 11.96
C PRO A 114 4.72 27.07 12.18
N ALA A 115 3.60 27.56 12.70
CA ALA A 115 2.36 26.81 12.78
C ALA A 115 1.91 26.39 11.36
N GLY A 116 1.70 25.08 11.14
CA GLY A 116 1.01 24.58 9.96
C GLY A 116 1.84 23.77 8.96
N GLN A 117 3.11 23.47 9.23
CA GLN A 117 3.90 22.66 8.31
C GLN A 117 3.56 21.17 8.47
N LEU A 118 2.54 20.72 7.73
CA LEU A 118 2.31 19.29 7.50
C LEU A 118 3.53 18.75 6.77
N THR A 119 4.35 17.98 7.47
CA THR A 119 5.49 17.30 6.84
C THR A 119 4.94 16.14 6.02
N HIS A 120 5.26 16.16 4.74
CA HIS A 120 4.84 15.14 3.80
C HIS A 120 5.99 14.17 3.57
N ARG A 121 5.70 12.86 3.61
CA ARG A 121 6.65 11.82 3.18
C ARG A 121 6.23 11.25 1.84
N LEU A 122 7.20 11.11 0.94
CA LEU A 122 7.00 10.48 -0.37
C LEU A 122 7.23 8.97 -0.22
N VAL A 123 6.27 8.18 -0.67
CA VAL A 123 6.37 6.72 -0.68
C VAL A 123 6.33 6.24 -2.13
N PRO A 124 7.39 5.57 -2.63
CA PRO A 124 7.38 5.02 -3.98
C PRO A 124 6.37 3.86 -4.06
N LEU A 125 5.65 3.78 -5.18
CA LEU A 125 4.72 2.70 -5.46
C LEU A 125 5.42 1.67 -6.35
N SER A 126 5.81 0.53 -5.77
CA SER A 126 6.57 -0.50 -6.49
C SER A 126 5.70 -1.51 -7.24
N ASP A 127 4.45 -1.70 -6.82
CA ASP A 127 3.54 -2.67 -7.43
C ASP A 127 2.85 -2.06 -8.67
N SER A 128 3.22 -2.57 -9.85
CA SER A 128 2.65 -2.15 -11.12
C SER A 128 1.17 -2.51 -11.28
N TRP A 129 0.72 -3.61 -10.66
CA TRP A 129 -0.68 -4.01 -10.67
C TRP A 129 -1.52 -3.01 -9.90
N TYR A 130 -1.07 -2.61 -8.70
CA TYR A 130 -1.73 -1.59 -7.90
C TYR A 130 -1.80 -0.24 -8.64
N VAL A 131 -0.69 0.20 -9.26
CA VAL A 131 -0.65 1.45 -10.04
C VAL A 131 -1.65 1.42 -11.19
N SER A 132 -1.71 0.31 -11.94
CA SER A 132 -2.67 0.14 -13.03
C SER A 132 -4.13 0.18 -12.53
N GLN A 133 -4.43 -0.50 -11.42
CA GLN A 133 -5.77 -0.47 -10.82
C GLN A 133 -6.17 0.94 -10.38
N LEU A 134 -5.25 1.72 -9.78
CA LEU A 134 -5.51 3.12 -9.43
C LEU A 134 -5.81 3.95 -10.68
N GLN A 135 -5.01 3.83 -11.74
CA GLN A 135 -5.23 4.56 -12.99
C GLN A 135 -6.60 4.23 -13.61
N THR A 136 -6.97 2.95 -13.67
CA THR A 136 -8.29 2.52 -14.15
C THR A 136 -9.41 3.10 -13.29
N MET A 137 -9.24 3.12 -11.97
CA MET A 137 -10.25 3.62 -11.05
C MET A 137 -10.46 5.13 -11.18
N VAL A 138 -9.38 5.93 -11.28
CA VAL A 138 -9.46 7.38 -11.53
C VAL A 138 -10.19 7.65 -12.84
N ALA A 139 -9.83 6.94 -13.90
CA ALA A 139 -10.43 7.10 -15.22
C ALA A 139 -11.92 6.73 -15.22
N THR A 140 -12.29 5.63 -14.57
CA THR A 140 -13.66 5.10 -14.58
C THR A 140 -14.60 5.90 -13.68
N LEU A 141 -14.13 6.33 -12.51
CA LEU A 141 -14.95 7.01 -11.51
C LEU A 141 -15.00 8.54 -11.71
N LYS A 142 -14.38 9.08 -12.77
CA LYS A 142 -14.30 10.53 -13.10
C LYS A 142 -13.96 11.40 -11.88
N ILE A 143 -13.09 10.91 -11.01
CA ILE A 143 -12.79 11.62 -9.77
C ILE A 143 -11.81 12.73 -10.10
N PRO A 144 -12.14 14.01 -9.80
CA PRO A 144 -11.21 15.10 -10.07
C PRO A 144 -9.90 14.88 -9.32
N MET A 145 -8.80 14.91 -10.08
CA MET A 145 -7.44 14.83 -9.53
C MET A 145 -7.03 16.13 -8.82
N GLU A 146 -7.75 17.23 -9.05
CA GLU A 146 -7.46 18.54 -8.50
C GLU A 146 -7.78 18.60 -6.99
N ARG A 147 -6.82 19.05 -6.17
CA ARG A 147 -7.13 19.48 -4.81
C ARG A 147 -8.07 20.68 -4.89
N ARG A 148 -9.35 20.48 -4.57
CA ARG A 148 -10.28 21.59 -4.30
C ARG A 148 -9.85 22.22 -2.98
N ASN A 149 -8.91 23.16 -3.07
CA ASN A 149 -8.42 23.95 -1.95
C ASN A 149 -9.63 24.68 -1.34
N LYS A 150 -9.87 24.48 -0.04
CA LYS A 150 -10.88 25.20 0.75
C LYS A 150 -10.16 25.91 1.88
#